data_AF-A0A2W6R816-F1
#
_entry.id   AF-A0A2W6R816-F1
#
_cell.length_a   1.000
_cell.length_b   1.000
_cell.length_c   1.000
_cell.angle_alpha   90.00
_cell.angle_beta   90.00
_cell.angle_gamma   90.00
#
_symmetry.space_group_name_H-M   'P 1'
#
loop_
_entity.id
_entity.type
_entity.pdbx_description
1 polymer ?
#
loop_
_entity_poly.entity_id
_entity_poly.type
_entity_poly.pdbx_seq_one_letter_code
_entity_poly.pdbx_strand_id
1 'polypeptide(L)'
;MSIDGLVTFVGLVVALFALATDARRKALMLRLGVTVTLTVLFGAAVLYLELFSVWAPECRWGAKVCRVLVLDGGNPWITAQQAAFVLVLIWLALMLVNLQRKTLGARHLPRLLALATALLEEKRFSELNRVTQPHLKLIAGVAGGDVTASDAQKQSATALQRLLYRRRDFIEFVAMERPATAVEMMAVESHIVFEFADQILRVLAENNDSPLFTEVYDNQNVFITGYVFPDHNTYLNFLFADARQAERLGAWQPVMEAALAYLAEAKGGPYQAYLSGSADRFQDEERWRDRTFVAIRFLDLMVDAALRQGIQWHMWLYYTPHLTKSLLGLYLDPRKDEDVFDEWPTRNAYLIYSIFGALTDWIEAILHLPADSPHLVLESTAPNAENGNIPKSAVIALGDCLRQVLLSEAVSDRFKRYLAEMVFRCIANLPTEGERAGFRKTLVASVLAGGVMTRSDHLGHLRSIFDREHHLLQERLEDFRMALDAALVGGQE
;
A
#
# COMPACT_ATOMS: atom_id res chain seq x y z
N MET A 1 49.75 16.80 -17.29
CA MET A 1 49.74 15.97 -16.06
C MET A 1 51.06 15.23 -15.97
N SER A 2 51.71 15.17 -14.80
CA SER A 2 52.91 14.33 -14.62
C SER A 2 52.52 12.85 -14.59
N ILE A 3 53.43 11.99 -15.07
CA ILE A 3 53.25 10.52 -15.12
C ILE A 3 52.93 9.97 -13.72
N ASP A 4 53.56 10.51 -12.67
CA ASP A 4 53.35 10.08 -11.28
C ASP A 4 51.93 10.34 -10.78
N GLY A 5 51.29 11.43 -11.21
CA GLY A 5 49.90 11.73 -10.87
C GLY A 5 48.91 10.75 -11.51
N LEU A 6 49.22 10.25 -12.71
CA LEU A 6 48.40 9.24 -13.39
C LEU A 6 48.53 7.87 -12.71
N VAL A 7 49.73 7.45 -12.34
CA VAL A 7 49.97 6.17 -11.65
C VAL A 7 49.29 6.13 -10.28
N THR A 8 49.32 7.25 -9.56
CA THR A 8 48.69 7.34 -8.22
C THR A 8 47.16 7.29 -8.33
N PHE A 9 46.58 7.96 -9.32
CA PHE A 9 45.14 7.88 -9.58
C PHE A 9 44.71 6.46 -9.98
N VAL A 10 45.44 5.80 -10.87
CA VAL A 10 45.17 4.41 -11.27
C VAL A 10 45.31 3.45 -10.07
N GLY A 11 46.33 3.64 -9.23
CA GLY A 11 46.51 2.86 -8.01
C GLY A 11 45.34 3.00 -7.03
N LEU A 12 44.83 4.22 -6.82
CA LEU A 12 43.66 4.48 -5.98
C LEU A 12 42.40 3.82 -6.54
N VAL A 13 42.19 3.87 -7.86
CA VAL A 13 41.04 3.24 -8.52
C VAL A 13 41.10 1.72 -8.39
N VAL A 14 42.27 1.10 -8.57
CA VAL A 14 42.45 -0.35 -8.38
C VAL A 14 42.22 -0.75 -6.92
N ALA A 15 42.72 0.04 -5.96
CA ALA A 15 42.49 -0.20 -4.54
C ALA A 15 41.01 -0.09 -4.15
N LEU A 16 40.30 0.94 -4.63
CA LEU A 16 38.85 1.09 -4.42
C LEU A 16 38.05 -0.04 -5.08
N PHE A 17 38.48 -0.51 -6.25
CA PHE A 17 37.86 -1.66 -6.92
C PHE A 17 38.09 -2.97 -6.15
N ALA A 18 39.28 -3.15 -5.56
CA ALA A 18 39.60 -4.29 -4.71
C ALA A 18 38.82 -4.28 -3.38
N LEU A 19 38.51 -3.10 -2.82
CA LEU A 19 37.69 -2.97 -1.61
C LEU A 19 36.18 -3.09 -1.87
N ALA A 20 35.75 -3.06 -3.13
CA ALA A 20 34.35 -3.21 -3.49
C ALA A 20 33.91 -4.69 -3.39
N THR A 21 32.71 -4.94 -2.82
CA THR A 21 32.12 -6.29 -2.77
C THR A 21 31.95 -6.88 -4.17
N ASP A 22 31.94 -8.21 -4.33
CA ASP A 22 31.82 -8.83 -5.66
C ASP A 22 30.57 -8.41 -6.43
N ALA A 23 29.46 -8.14 -5.73
CA ALA A 23 28.25 -7.57 -6.32
C ALA A 23 28.48 -6.12 -6.80
N ARG A 24 29.23 -5.29 -6.06
CA ARG A 24 29.65 -3.95 -6.53
C ARG A 24 30.54 -4.06 -7.75
N ARG A 25 31.52 -4.97 -7.76
CA ARG A 25 32.42 -5.14 -8.92
C ARG A 25 31.65 -5.55 -10.18
N LYS A 26 30.74 -6.53 -10.08
CA LYS A 26 29.93 -6.99 -11.21
C LYS A 26 28.94 -5.93 -11.70
N ALA A 27 28.26 -5.21 -10.81
CA ALA A 27 27.37 -4.10 -11.18
C ALA A 27 28.13 -2.92 -11.79
N LEU A 28 29.32 -2.59 -11.27
CA LEU A 28 30.20 -1.57 -11.81
C LEU A 28 30.73 -1.99 -13.19
N MET A 29 31.16 -3.24 -13.37
CA MET A 29 31.59 -3.82 -14.64
C MET A 29 30.49 -3.76 -15.72
N LEU A 30 29.23 -3.94 -15.32
CA LEU A 30 28.06 -3.78 -16.19
C LEU A 30 27.91 -2.34 -16.72
N ARG A 31 28.28 -1.33 -15.93
CA ARG A 31 28.25 0.09 -16.29
C ARG A 31 29.55 0.56 -16.98
N LEU A 32 30.69 -0.02 -16.60
CA LEU A 32 32.03 0.36 -17.04
C LEU A 32 32.33 0.02 -18.49
N GLY A 33 31.62 -0.92 -19.14
CA GLY A 33 31.94 -1.34 -20.51
C GLY A 33 32.01 -0.17 -21.50
N VAL A 34 31.01 0.72 -21.48
CA VAL A 34 30.99 1.92 -22.35
C VAL A 34 32.04 2.94 -21.90
N THR A 35 32.20 3.08 -20.59
CA THR A 35 33.12 4.03 -19.97
C THR A 35 34.57 3.69 -20.26
N VAL A 36 34.94 2.41 -20.24
CA VAL A 36 36.27 1.90 -20.60
C VAL A 36 36.52 2.13 -22.08
N THR A 37 35.57 1.81 -22.97
CA THR A 37 35.74 2.06 -24.41
C THR A 37 35.94 3.55 -24.70
N LEU A 38 35.12 4.44 -24.11
CA LEU A 38 35.29 5.88 -24.24
C LEU A 38 36.64 6.35 -23.67
N THR A 39 37.06 5.82 -22.52
CA THR A 39 38.35 6.19 -21.90
C THR A 39 39.53 5.76 -22.75
N VAL A 40 39.50 4.57 -23.35
CA VAL A 40 40.56 4.11 -24.26
C VAL A 40 40.60 4.96 -25.53
N LEU A 41 39.44 5.29 -26.09
CA LEU A 41 39.35 6.02 -27.36
C LEU A 41 39.76 7.49 -27.20
N PHE A 42 39.26 8.18 -26.17
CA PHE A 42 39.67 9.55 -25.84
C PHE A 42 41.09 9.60 -25.30
N GLY A 43 41.51 8.62 -24.50
CA GLY A 43 42.89 8.49 -24.02
C GLY A 43 43.89 8.35 -25.15
N ALA A 44 43.59 7.50 -26.14
CA ALA A 44 44.41 7.35 -27.34
C ALA A 44 44.45 8.64 -28.19
N ALA A 45 43.31 9.33 -28.33
CA ALA A 45 43.24 10.60 -29.05
C ALA A 45 44.06 11.72 -28.35
N VAL A 46 44.03 11.78 -27.02
CA VAL A 46 44.85 12.72 -26.24
C VAL A 46 46.32 12.37 -26.34
N LEU A 47 46.68 11.09 -26.24
CA LEU A 47 48.07 10.65 -26.39
C LEU A 47 48.62 10.99 -27.78
N TYR A 48 47.82 10.80 -28.83
CA TYR A 48 48.17 11.17 -30.20
C TYR A 48 48.43 12.67 -30.36
N LEU A 49 47.63 13.52 -29.71
CA LEU A 49 47.77 14.97 -29.76
C LEU A 49 48.97 15.49 -28.95
N GLU A 50 49.27 14.88 -27.79
CA GLU A 50 50.44 15.24 -26.97
C GLU A 50 51.76 14.75 -27.58
N LEU A 51 51.75 13.58 -28.25
CA LEU A 51 52.89 13.03 -28.99
C LEU A 51 52.92 13.47 -30.46
N PHE A 52 52.07 14.44 -30.85
CA PHE A 52 51.95 14.88 -32.24
C PHE A 52 53.29 15.38 -32.81
N SER A 53 54.12 16.03 -31.99
CA SER A 53 55.47 16.50 -32.38
C SER A 53 56.46 15.37 -32.68
N VAL A 54 56.22 14.15 -32.18
CA VAL A 54 57.06 12.97 -32.37
C VAL A 54 56.49 12.05 -33.46
N TRP A 55 55.16 11.99 -33.59
CA TRP A 55 54.44 11.10 -34.49
C TRP A 55 53.92 11.81 -35.75
N ALA A 56 54.24 13.09 -35.94
CA ALA A 56 53.85 13.87 -37.10
C ALA A 56 54.27 13.11 -38.39
N PRO A 57 53.32 12.70 -39.23
CA PRO A 57 53.67 12.06 -40.49
C PRO A 57 54.40 13.07 -41.38
N GLU A 58 55.52 12.65 -41.99
CA GLU A 58 56.17 13.43 -43.05
C GLU A 58 55.15 13.68 -44.17
N CYS A 59 54.77 14.95 -44.32
CA CYS A 59 53.64 15.36 -45.14
C CYS A 59 53.98 15.19 -46.64
N ARG A 60 53.66 14.02 -47.22
CA ARG A 60 53.90 13.71 -48.65
C ARG A 60 52.74 14.07 -49.58
N TRP A 61 51.59 14.49 -49.08
CA TRP A 61 50.39 14.77 -49.88
C TRP A 61 50.07 16.27 -49.95
N GLY A 62 49.52 16.72 -51.08
CA GLY A 62 49.46 18.12 -51.52
C GLY A 62 49.08 19.18 -50.48
N ALA A 63 49.71 20.35 -50.61
CA ALA A 63 49.83 21.45 -49.65
C ALA A 63 48.53 22.01 -48.99
N LYS A 64 47.34 21.68 -49.51
CA LYS A 64 46.06 22.11 -48.93
C LYS A 64 45.52 21.16 -47.87
N VAL A 65 45.79 19.86 -47.98
CA VAL A 65 45.32 18.85 -47.01
C VAL A 65 46.26 18.79 -45.80
N CYS A 66 47.56 18.96 -46.02
CA CYS A 66 48.55 19.05 -44.94
C CYS A 66 48.34 20.23 -43.99
N ARG A 67 47.84 21.38 -44.47
CA ARG A 67 47.61 22.55 -43.62
C ARG A 67 46.44 22.39 -42.63
N VAL A 68 45.53 21.44 -42.88
CA VAL A 68 44.41 21.12 -41.99
C VAL A 68 44.79 20.04 -40.97
N LEU A 69 45.71 19.13 -41.33
CA LEU A 69 46.12 18.00 -40.49
C LEU A 69 47.40 18.27 -39.66
N VAL A 70 48.20 19.27 -40.04
CA VAL A 70 49.41 19.67 -39.30
C VAL A 70 49.06 20.77 -38.31
N LEU A 71 48.92 20.39 -37.03
CA LEU A 71 48.74 21.29 -35.88
C LEU A 71 50.08 21.93 -35.42
N ASP A 72 50.94 22.30 -36.37
CA ASP A 72 52.23 22.91 -36.08
C ASP A 72 52.15 24.42 -36.27
N GLY A 73 52.47 25.17 -35.19
CA GLY A 73 52.84 26.59 -35.08
C GLY A 73 52.06 27.72 -35.78
N GLY A 74 51.29 27.46 -36.84
CA GLY A 74 50.77 28.46 -37.77
C GLY A 74 49.26 28.39 -38.02
N ASN A 75 48.52 27.59 -37.25
CA ASN A 75 47.05 27.58 -37.32
C ASN A 75 46.49 28.61 -36.29
N PRO A 76 45.73 29.65 -36.70
CA PRO A 76 45.42 30.79 -35.81
C PRO A 76 44.46 30.51 -34.65
N TRP A 77 43.84 29.33 -34.61
CA TRP A 77 42.64 29.10 -33.79
C TRP A 77 42.87 28.20 -32.58
N ILE A 78 43.67 27.12 -32.68
CA ILE A 78 43.83 26.13 -31.60
C ILE A 78 45.19 25.43 -31.70
N THR A 79 45.97 25.37 -30.61
CA THR A 79 47.19 24.55 -30.52
C THR A 79 46.88 23.09 -30.19
N ALA A 80 47.77 22.14 -30.51
CA ALA A 80 47.57 20.71 -30.19
C ALA A 80 47.28 20.46 -28.69
N GLN A 81 47.93 21.20 -27.79
CA GLN A 81 47.68 21.15 -26.35
C GLN A 81 46.29 21.70 -25.95
N GLN A 82 45.82 22.77 -26.60
CA GLN A 82 44.46 23.30 -26.37
C GLN A 82 43.39 22.32 -26.87
N ALA A 83 43.63 21.66 -28.01
CA ALA A 83 42.73 20.63 -28.54
C ALA A 83 42.66 19.41 -27.61
N ALA A 84 43.81 18.95 -27.07
CA ALA A 84 43.86 17.87 -26.09
C ALA A 84 43.08 18.23 -24.82
N PHE A 85 43.20 19.48 -24.32
CA PHE A 85 42.46 19.95 -23.16
C PHE A 85 40.95 19.95 -23.38
N VAL A 86 40.47 20.41 -24.55
CA VAL A 86 39.05 20.38 -24.91
C VAL A 86 38.54 18.95 -25.04
N LEU A 87 39.33 18.04 -25.62
CA LEU A 87 39.02 16.61 -25.69
C LEU A 87 38.86 15.97 -24.30
N VAL A 88 39.72 16.32 -23.34
CA VAL A 88 39.61 15.87 -21.95
C VAL A 88 38.35 16.42 -21.30
N LEU A 89 37.98 17.68 -21.54
CA LEU A 89 36.72 18.26 -21.02
C LEU A 89 35.49 17.57 -21.60
N ILE A 90 35.47 17.29 -22.90
CA ILE A 90 34.39 16.54 -23.56
C ILE A 90 34.33 15.12 -23.01
N TRP A 91 35.47 14.46 -22.84
CA TRP A 91 35.55 13.13 -22.24
C TRP A 91 35.00 13.12 -20.81
N LEU A 92 35.42 14.07 -19.96
CA LEU A 92 34.93 14.22 -18.59
C LEU A 92 33.43 14.48 -18.55
N ALA A 93 32.90 15.34 -19.43
CA ALA A 93 31.47 15.61 -19.54
C ALA A 93 30.68 14.34 -19.96
N LEU A 94 31.16 13.60 -20.97
CA LEU A 94 30.55 12.35 -21.41
C LEU A 94 30.61 11.26 -20.33
N MET A 95 31.73 11.17 -19.61
CA MET A 95 31.90 10.33 -18.42
C MET A 95 30.86 10.68 -17.35
N LEU A 96 30.73 11.96 -17.02
CA LEU A 96 29.78 12.44 -16.02
C LEU A 96 28.35 12.09 -16.41
N VAL A 97 27.97 12.35 -17.67
CA VAL A 97 26.64 12.02 -18.21
C VAL A 97 26.39 10.51 -18.17
N ASN A 98 27.37 9.68 -18.54
CA ASN A 98 27.20 8.23 -18.55
C ASN A 98 27.16 7.64 -17.12
N LEU A 99 27.91 8.23 -16.17
CA LEU A 99 27.85 7.87 -14.75
C LEU A 99 26.54 8.33 -14.09
N GLN A 100 25.98 9.44 -14.55
CA GLN A 100 24.67 9.96 -14.10
C GLN A 100 23.49 9.14 -14.65
N ARG A 101 23.67 8.34 -15.72
CA ARG A 101 22.64 7.42 -16.20
C ARG A 101 22.38 6.33 -15.15
N LYS A 102 21.25 6.46 -14.44
CA LYS A 102 20.83 5.53 -13.39
C LYS A 102 20.33 4.17 -13.90
N THR A 103 19.98 4.07 -15.18
CA THR A 103 19.34 2.89 -15.78
C THR A 103 20.24 2.20 -16.80
N LEU A 104 20.32 0.87 -16.74
CA LEU A 104 20.97 0.07 -17.78
C LEU A 104 20.15 0.10 -19.07
N GLY A 105 20.78 -0.18 -20.21
CA GLY A 105 20.04 -0.45 -21.46
C GLY A 105 19.54 -1.89 -21.52
N ALA A 106 18.49 -2.15 -22.31
CA ALA A 106 17.86 -3.48 -22.47
C ALA A 106 18.86 -4.61 -22.81
N ARG A 107 19.96 -4.28 -23.51
CA ARG A 107 21.04 -5.22 -23.85
C ARG A 107 21.71 -5.89 -22.65
N HIS A 108 21.60 -5.32 -21.47
CA HIS A 108 22.24 -5.82 -20.25
C HIS A 108 21.33 -6.72 -19.41
N LEU A 109 20.04 -6.84 -19.76
CA LEU A 109 19.06 -7.63 -19.02
C LEU A 109 19.45 -9.12 -18.84
N PRO A 110 20.01 -9.83 -19.84
CA PRO A 110 20.42 -11.21 -19.64
C PRO A 110 21.53 -11.37 -18.58
N ARG A 111 22.47 -10.41 -18.53
CA ARG A 111 23.53 -10.41 -17.50
C ARG A 111 22.98 -10.03 -16.13
N LEU A 112 22.03 -9.10 -16.09
CA LEU A 112 21.33 -8.73 -14.87
C LEU A 112 20.56 -9.93 -14.30
N LEU A 113 19.88 -10.71 -15.14
CA LEU A 113 19.21 -11.95 -14.74
C LEU A 113 20.19 -12.94 -14.12
N ALA A 114 21.31 -13.24 -14.79
CA ALA A 114 22.30 -14.17 -14.25
C ALA A 114 22.84 -13.73 -12.87
N LEU A 115 23.09 -12.43 -12.70
CA LEU A 115 23.52 -11.87 -11.42
C LEU A 115 22.41 -11.94 -10.36
N ALA A 116 21.17 -11.61 -10.74
CA ALA A 116 20.01 -11.64 -9.85
C ALA A 116 19.74 -13.07 -9.35
N THR A 117 19.80 -14.06 -10.23
CA THR A 117 19.63 -15.48 -9.87
C THR A 117 20.71 -15.93 -8.89
N ALA A 118 21.98 -15.63 -9.15
CA ALA A 118 23.07 -15.99 -8.24
C ALA A 118 22.92 -15.32 -6.85
N LEU A 119 22.58 -14.03 -6.82
CA LEU A 119 22.37 -13.32 -5.55
C LEU A 119 21.16 -13.86 -4.77
N LEU A 120 20.12 -14.28 -5.47
CA LEU A 120 18.94 -14.90 -4.87
C LEU A 120 19.28 -16.28 -4.28
N GLU A 121 20.02 -17.12 -5.01
CA GLU A 121 20.48 -18.43 -4.53
C GLU A 121 21.38 -18.31 -3.30
N GLU A 122 22.23 -17.29 -3.26
CA GLU A 122 23.08 -16.95 -2.10
C GLU A 122 22.30 -16.24 -0.97
N LYS A 123 20.98 -16.00 -1.11
CA LYS A 123 20.13 -15.24 -0.18
C LYS A 123 20.64 -13.83 0.15
N ARG A 124 21.36 -13.20 -0.78
CA ARG A 124 21.91 -11.84 -0.63
C ARG A 124 20.88 -10.79 -1.02
N PHE A 125 19.73 -10.79 -0.36
CA PHE A 125 18.56 -9.99 -0.76
C PHE A 125 18.82 -8.47 -0.77
N SER A 126 19.60 -7.97 0.19
CA SER A 126 19.99 -6.55 0.23
C SER A 126 20.78 -6.12 -1.02
N GLU A 127 21.68 -6.97 -1.50
CA GLU A 127 22.44 -6.69 -2.72
C GLU A 127 21.62 -6.92 -3.99
N LEU A 128 20.77 -7.95 -4.00
CA LEU A 128 19.80 -8.18 -5.06
C LEU A 128 18.94 -6.92 -5.25
N ASN A 129 18.31 -6.44 -4.18
CA ASN A 129 17.50 -5.23 -4.18
C ASN A 129 18.26 -4.03 -4.72
N ARG A 130 19.48 -3.79 -4.20
CA ARG A 130 20.32 -2.66 -4.63
C ARG A 130 20.65 -2.70 -6.14
N VAL A 131 20.80 -3.89 -6.70
CA VAL A 131 21.14 -4.08 -8.12
C VAL A 131 19.90 -3.99 -9.01
N THR A 132 18.74 -4.45 -8.57
CA THR A 132 17.52 -4.52 -9.38
C THR A 132 16.62 -3.29 -9.26
N GLN A 133 16.54 -2.65 -8.08
CA GLN A 133 15.68 -1.50 -7.80
C GLN A 133 15.81 -0.38 -8.85
N PRO A 134 17.02 0.08 -9.25
CA PRO A 134 17.15 1.17 -10.23
C PRO A 134 16.66 0.80 -11.63
N HIS A 135 16.31 -0.46 -11.88
CA HIS A 135 15.98 -1.01 -13.19
C HIS A 135 14.56 -1.55 -13.27
N LEU A 136 13.74 -1.40 -12.22
CA LEU A 136 12.36 -1.91 -12.18
C LEU A 136 11.51 -1.41 -13.35
N LYS A 137 11.54 -0.10 -13.64
CA LYS A 137 10.79 0.50 -14.77
C LYS A 137 11.24 -0.04 -16.14
N LEU A 138 12.54 -0.28 -16.32
CA LEU A 138 13.06 -0.86 -17.56
C LEU A 138 12.64 -2.33 -17.70
N ILE A 139 12.75 -3.10 -16.62
CA ILE A 139 12.35 -4.51 -16.59
C ILE A 139 10.86 -4.60 -16.94
N ALA A 140 10.03 -3.73 -16.36
CA ALA A 140 8.61 -3.65 -16.66
C ALA A 140 8.33 -3.28 -18.12
N GLY A 141 8.90 -2.18 -18.63
CA GLY A 141 8.65 -1.73 -20.00
C GLY A 141 9.14 -2.70 -21.07
N VAL A 142 10.25 -3.41 -20.85
CA VAL A 142 10.73 -4.45 -21.78
C VAL A 142 9.83 -5.70 -21.74
N ALA A 143 9.36 -6.09 -20.55
CA ALA A 143 8.46 -7.24 -20.41
C ALA A 143 7.03 -6.94 -20.93
N GLY A 144 6.55 -5.72 -20.76
CA GLY A 144 5.25 -5.25 -21.24
C GLY A 144 5.21 -4.96 -22.74
N GLY A 145 6.37 -4.79 -23.38
CA GLY A 145 6.48 -4.54 -24.82
C GLY A 145 6.55 -3.06 -25.20
N ASP A 146 6.54 -2.15 -24.23
CA ASP A 146 6.66 -0.70 -24.42
C ASP A 146 8.04 -0.28 -24.97
N VAL A 147 9.06 -1.10 -24.69
CA VAL A 147 10.44 -0.88 -25.13
C VAL A 147 10.80 -1.88 -26.21
N THR A 148 11.26 -1.37 -27.36
CA THR A 148 11.79 -2.20 -28.45
C THR A 148 13.03 -2.97 -27.99
N ALA A 149 12.91 -4.29 -27.93
CA ALA A 149 13.93 -5.20 -27.41
C ALA A 149 13.92 -6.52 -28.19
N SER A 150 15.06 -7.21 -28.23
CA SER A 150 15.15 -8.54 -28.85
C SER A 150 14.43 -9.60 -28.02
N ASP A 151 14.08 -10.73 -28.62
CA ASP A 151 13.36 -11.81 -27.92
C ASP A 151 14.11 -12.32 -26.68
N ALA A 152 15.44 -12.44 -26.76
CA ALA A 152 16.27 -12.81 -25.62
C ALA A 152 16.21 -11.78 -24.47
N GLN A 153 16.10 -10.49 -24.79
CA GLN A 153 15.97 -9.42 -23.79
C GLN A 153 14.58 -9.44 -23.15
N LYS A 154 13.53 -9.66 -23.94
CA LYS A 154 12.15 -9.83 -23.43
C LYS A 154 12.04 -11.02 -22.50
N GLN A 155 12.56 -12.19 -22.91
CA GLN A 155 12.62 -13.38 -22.07
C GLN A 155 13.37 -13.12 -20.74
N SER A 156 14.49 -12.41 -20.80
CA SER A 156 15.26 -12.06 -19.60
C SER A 156 14.50 -11.11 -18.68
N ALA A 157 13.76 -10.14 -19.23
CA ALA A 157 12.93 -9.22 -18.47
C ALA A 157 11.78 -9.94 -17.77
N THR A 158 11.06 -10.82 -18.47
CA THR A 158 9.97 -11.63 -17.90
C THR A 158 10.49 -12.57 -16.81
N ALA A 159 11.66 -13.19 -17.03
CA ALA A 159 12.29 -14.04 -16.01
C ALA A 159 12.70 -13.23 -14.77
N LEU A 160 13.26 -12.02 -14.95
CA LEU A 160 13.56 -11.11 -13.85
C LEU A 160 12.31 -10.69 -13.08
N GLN A 161 11.21 -10.36 -13.77
CA GLN A 161 9.93 -10.06 -13.12
C GLN A 161 9.45 -11.24 -12.27
N ARG A 162 9.40 -12.45 -12.84
CA ARG A 162 8.98 -13.64 -12.09
C ARG A 162 9.88 -13.87 -10.87
N LEU A 163 11.18 -13.68 -11.01
CA LEU A 163 12.14 -13.82 -9.92
C LEU A 163 11.86 -12.82 -8.79
N LEU A 164 11.63 -11.54 -9.12
CA LEU A 164 11.44 -10.48 -8.13
C LEU A 164 10.03 -10.45 -7.53
N TYR A 165 9.00 -10.81 -8.28
CA TYR A 165 7.59 -10.64 -7.88
C TYR A 165 6.94 -11.93 -7.36
N ARG A 166 7.58 -13.11 -7.46
CA ARG A 166 6.98 -14.39 -7.00
C ARG A 166 7.77 -15.14 -5.94
N ARG A 167 8.98 -14.69 -5.62
CA ARG A 167 9.85 -15.37 -4.65
C ARG A 167 9.53 -14.90 -3.23
N ARG A 168 8.80 -15.73 -2.48
CA ARG A 168 8.32 -15.42 -1.11
C ARG A 168 9.41 -14.88 -0.18
N ASP A 169 10.59 -15.48 -0.23
CA ASP A 169 11.76 -15.10 0.57
C ASP A 169 12.27 -13.68 0.25
N PHE A 170 12.23 -13.28 -1.02
CA PHE A 170 12.56 -11.91 -1.41
C PHE A 170 11.42 -10.93 -1.10
N ILE A 171 10.17 -11.35 -1.29
CA ILE A 171 8.98 -10.54 -0.98
C ILE A 171 8.95 -10.20 0.51
N GLU A 172 9.17 -11.17 1.39
CA GLU A 172 9.22 -10.96 2.84
C GLU A 172 10.33 -9.99 3.24
N PHE A 173 11.53 -10.15 2.68
CA PHE A 173 12.63 -9.19 2.88
C PHE A 173 12.25 -7.78 2.43
N VAL A 174 11.64 -7.63 1.25
CA VAL A 174 11.28 -6.31 0.72
C VAL A 174 10.14 -5.69 1.53
N ALA A 175 9.15 -6.47 1.95
CA ALA A 175 8.03 -6.02 2.78
C ALA A 175 8.51 -5.45 4.12
N MET A 176 9.39 -6.18 4.80
CA MET A 176 9.80 -5.85 6.17
C MET A 176 10.95 -4.84 6.21
N GLU A 177 11.97 -5.02 5.36
CA GLU A 177 13.24 -4.29 5.48
C GLU A 177 13.39 -3.16 4.44
N ARG A 178 12.59 -3.16 3.37
CA ARG A 178 12.68 -2.18 2.27
C ARG A 178 11.31 -1.63 1.82
N PRO A 179 10.50 -1.00 2.72
CA PRO A 179 9.17 -0.49 2.37
C PRO A 179 9.12 0.40 1.12
N ALA A 180 10.08 1.32 0.98
CA ALA A 180 10.15 2.19 -0.20
C ALA A 180 10.31 1.41 -1.51
N THR A 181 11.09 0.33 -1.50
CA THR A 181 11.22 -0.53 -2.69
C THR A 181 9.97 -1.37 -2.92
N ALA A 182 9.31 -1.85 -1.86
CA ALA A 182 8.04 -2.57 -1.98
C ALA A 182 6.99 -1.71 -2.69
N VAL A 183 6.84 -0.46 -2.24
CA VAL A 183 5.95 0.53 -2.85
C VAL A 183 6.33 0.85 -4.29
N GLU A 184 7.61 1.08 -4.59
CA GLU A 184 8.06 1.29 -5.98
C GLU A 184 7.72 0.10 -6.89
N MET A 185 7.80 -1.13 -6.38
CA MET A 185 7.42 -2.34 -7.11
C MET A 185 5.89 -2.45 -7.29
N MET A 186 5.11 -2.05 -6.29
CA MET A 186 3.64 -1.99 -6.34
C MET A 186 3.09 -0.88 -7.24
N ALA A 187 3.88 0.18 -7.46
CA ALA A 187 3.52 1.30 -8.33
C ALA A 187 3.72 0.99 -9.83
N VAL A 188 4.32 -0.15 -10.18
CA VAL A 188 4.51 -0.55 -11.58
C VAL A 188 3.16 -0.93 -12.20
N GLU A 189 2.89 -0.42 -13.41
CA GLU A 189 1.70 -0.79 -14.19
C GLU A 189 1.93 -2.14 -14.88
N SER A 190 1.67 -3.23 -14.17
CA SER A 190 1.73 -4.59 -14.72
C SER A 190 0.78 -5.53 -13.98
N HIS A 191 0.22 -6.50 -14.71
CA HIS A 191 -0.69 -7.51 -14.14
C HIS A 191 -0.05 -8.34 -13.02
N ILE A 192 1.27 -8.56 -13.06
CA ILE A 192 2.00 -9.33 -12.03
C ILE A 192 2.01 -8.62 -10.67
N VAL A 193 1.73 -7.32 -10.65
CA VAL A 193 1.78 -6.50 -9.44
C VAL A 193 0.64 -6.82 -8.48
N PHE A 194 -0.51 -7.26 -8.99
CA PHE A 194 -1.63 -7.66 -8.14
C PHE A 194 -1.25 -8.83 -7.22
N GLU A 195 -0.70 -9.92 -7.77
CA GLU A 195 -0.22 -11.08 -7.00
C GLU A 195 0.89 -10.71 -6.00
N PHE A 196 1.71 -9.73 -6.34
CA PHE A 196 2.80 -9.25 -5.48
C PHE A 196 2.29 -8.37 -4.34
N ALA A 197 1.40 -7.43 -4.62
CA ALA A 197 0.78 -6.58 -3.61
C ALA A 197 -0.01 -7.42 -2.61
N ASP A 198 -0.76 -8.44 -3.08
CA ASP A 198 -1.42 -9.41 -2.21
C ASP A 198 -0.45 -10.05 -1.21
N GLN A 199 0.68 -10.57 -1.70
CA GLN A 199 1.68 -11.21 -0.84
C GLN A 199 2.37 -10.23 0.11
N ILE A 200 2.71 -9.01 -0.34
CA ILE A 200 3.29 -7.98 0.52
C ILE A 200 2.33 -7.66 1.67
N LEU A 201 1.08 -7.31 1.36
CA LEU A 201 0.09 -6.93 2.36
C LEU A 201 -0.24 -8.08 3.31
N ARG A 202 -0.25 -9.33 2.81
CA ARG A 202 -0.43 -10.53 3.64
C ARG A 202 0.74 -10.71 4.61
N VAL A 203 1.99 -10.58 4.16
CA VAL A 203 3.18 -10.62 5.05
C VAL A 203 3.10 -9.54 6.12
N LEU A 204 2.73 -8.31 5.75
CA LEU A 204 2.59 -7.21 6.70
C LEU A 204 1.49 -7.48 7.74
N ALA A 205 0.34 -8.01 7.32
CA ALA A 205 -0.78 -8.34 8.21
C ALA A 205 -0.51 -9.57 9.11
N GLU A 206 0.36 -10.47 8.68
CA GLU A 206 0.74 -11.67 9.43
C GLU A 206 1.77 -11.42 10.52
N ASN A 207 2.54 -10.33 10.43
CA ASN A 207 3.65 -10.04 11.31
C ASN A 207 3.41 -8.76 12.15
N ASN A 208 3.35 -8.90 13.47
CA ASN A 208 3.12 -7.81 14.41
C ASN A 208 4.26 -6.78 14.48
N ASP A 209 5.47 -7.19 14.07
CA ASP A 209 6.64 -6.31 14.01
C ASP A 209 6.78 -5.66 12.62
N SER A 210 5.75 -5.80 11.75
CA SER A 210 5.80 -5.21 10.43
C SER A 210 5.65 -3.69 10.47
N PRO A 211 6.19 -2.98 9.45
CA PRO A 211 6.00 -1.54 9.33
C PRO A 211 4.53 -1.12 9.36
N LEU A 212 3.60 -1.98 8.90
CA LEU A 212 2.17 -1.69 8.91
C LEU A 212 1.63 -1.40 10.33
N PHE A 213 2.07 -2.17 11.34
CA PHE A 213 1.62 -1.98 12.72
C PHE A 213 2.09 -0.64 13.26
N THR A 214 3.33 -0.25 12.97
CA THR A 214 3.88 1.06 13.33
C THR A 214 3.14 2.18 12.60
N GLU A 215 2.93 2.05 11.29
CA GLU A 215 2.25 3.09 10.50
C GLU A 215 0.79 3.30 10.95
N VAL A 216 0.07 2.22 11.31
CA VAL A 216 -1.28 2.30 11.88
C VAL A 216 -1.27 2.94 13.26
N TYR A 217 -0.28 2.62 14.10
CA TYR A 217 -0.10 3.28 15.39
C TYR A 217 0.20 4.78 15.25
N ASP A 218 1.04 5.16 14.29
CA ASP A 218 1.39 6.57 14.08
C ASP A 218 0.23 7.38 13.45
N ASN A 219 -0.70 6.70 12.78
CA ASN A 219 -1.88 7.32 12.15
C ASN A 219 -3.08 7.46 13.12
N GLN A 220 -2.90 8.23 14.19
CA GLN A 220 -3.95 8.53 15.19
C GLN A 220 -4.64 9.88 14.96
N ASN A 221 -4.34 10.54 13.84
CA ASN A 221 -4.83 11.88 13.52
C ASN A 221 -6.23 11.85 12.92
N VAL A 222 -7.24 12.15 13.73
CA VAL A 222 -8.63 12.32 13.28
C VAL A 222 -8.92 13.80 13.08
N PHE A 223 -9.21 14.19 11.83
CA PHE A 223 -9.80 15.50 11.51
C PHE A 223 -11.21 15.31 10.98
N ILE A 224 -12.06 16.34 11.10
CA ILE A 224 -13.42 16.35 10.51
C ILE A 224 -13.38 16.08 8.99
N THR A 225 -12.25 16.41 8.35
CA THR A 225 -11.99 16.22 6.92
C THR A 225 -11.44 14.84 6.54
N GLY A 226 -11.23 13.93 7.50
CA GLY A 226 -10.66 12.61 7.29
C GLY A 226 -9.21 12.47 7.76
N TYR A 227 -8.63 11.29 7.54
CA TYR A 227 -7.24 10.99 7.91
C TYR A 227 -6.23 11.70 7.00
N VAL A 228 -5.07 12.06 7.58
CA VAL A 228 -3.89 12.49 6.82
C VAL A 228 -2.85 11.38 6.86
N PHE A 229 -2.25 11.06 5.72
CA PHE A 229 -1.24 10.01 5.59
C PHE A 229 0.14 10.63 5.37
N PRO A 230 0.98 10.77 6.41
CA PRO A 230 2.28 11.41 6.30
C PRO A 230 3.24 10.63 5.41
N ASP A 231 4.19 11.32 4.75
CA ASP A 231 5.18 10.69 3.85
C ASP A 231 6.08 9.64 4.53
N HIS A 232 6.21 9.68 5.87
CA HIS A 232 6.99 8.66 6.59
C HIS A 232 6.25 7.32 6.71
N ASN A 233 4.91 7.32 6.63
CA ASN A 233 4.10 6.10 6.59
C ASN A 233 4.10 5.55 5.17
N THR A 234 5.11 4.76 4.83
CA THR A 234 5.41 4.39 3.45
C THR A 234 4.26 3.62 2.79
N TYR A 235 3.70 2.62 3.47
CA TYR A 235 2.61 1.80 2.92
C TYR A 235 1.28 2.55 2.93
N LEU A 236 0.89 3.14 4.07
CA LEU A 236 -0.40 3.84 4.19
C LEU A 236 -0.45 5.08 3.30
N ASN A 237 0.65 5.86 3.20
CA ASN A 237 0.72 6.98 2.27
C ASN A 237 0.55 6.51 0.83
N PHE A 238 1.30 5.49 0.39
CA PHE A 238 1.17 4.98 -0.97
C PHE A 238 -0.25 4.49 -1.30
N LEU A 239 -0.89 3.78 -0.37
CA LEU A 239 -2.20 3.18 -0.61
C LEU A 239 -3.35 4.19 -0.50
N PHE A 240 -3.26 5.14 0.44
CA PHE A 240 -4.41 5.93 0.88
C PHE A 240 -4.26 7.44 0.65
N ALA A 241 -3.05 7.98 0.42
CA ALA A 241 -2.93 9.37 -0.05
C ALA A 241 -3.53 9.53 -1.47
N ASP A 242 -3.47 8.47 -2.28
CA ASP A 242 -4.27 8.28 -3.49
C ASP A 242 -5.00 6.94 -3.40
N ALA A 243 -6.26 6.96 -2.94
CA ALA A 243 -7.05 5.76 -2.67
C ALA A 243 -7.32 4.90 -3.93
N ARG A 244 -7.07 5.43 -5.14
CA ARG A 244 -7.09 4.63 -6.38
C ARG A 244 -6.05 3.52 -6.36
N GLN A 245 -4.95 3.69 -5.63
CA GLN A 245 -3.94 2.65 -5.48
C GLN A 245 -4.49 1.47 -4.69
N ALA A 246 -5.19 1.73 -3.57
CA ALA A 246 -5.85 0.69 -2.79
C ALA A 246 -6.93 -0.04 -3.61
N GLU A 247 -7.74 0.70 -4.40
CA GLU A 247 -8.73 0.11 -5.32
C GLU A 247 -8.06 -0.80 -6.35
N ARG A 248 -7.06 -0.27 -7.06
CA ARG A 248 -6.34 -0.97 -8.13
C ARG A 248 -5.68 -2.26 -7.65
N LEU A 249 -5.17 -2.25 -6.43
CA LEU A 249 -4.44 -3.37 -5.84
C LEU A 249 -5.32 -4.34 -5.06
N GLY A 250 -6.61 -4.03 -4.86
CA GLY A 250 -7.49 -4.85 -4.02
C GLY A 250 -7.00 -4.94 -2.57
N ALA A 251 -6.45 -3.83 -2.03
CA ALA A 251 -5.63 -3.83 -0.81
C ALA A 251 -6.35 -4.38 0.44
N TRP A 252 -7.68 -4.36 0.45
CA TRP A 252 -8.51 -4.94 1.50
C TRP A 252 -8.32 -6.45 1.65
N GLN A 253 -8.25 -7.17 0.53
CA GLN A 253 -8.41 -8.62 0.49
C GLN A 253 -7.32 -9.36 1.28
N PRO A 254 -6.02 -9.14 1.02
CA PRO A 254 -4.96 -9.86 1.74
C PRO A 254 -4.98 -9.61 3.25
N VAL A 255 -5.26 -8.38 3.67
CA VAL A 255 -5.28 -8.01 5.09
C VAL A 255 -6.49 -8.62 5.79
N MET A 256 -7.67 -8.54 5.17
CA MET A 256 -8.91 -9.08 5.74
C MET A 256 -8.93 -10.61 5.76
N GLU A 257 -8.44 -11.25 4.71
CA GLU A 257 -8.32 -12.72 4.67
C GLU A 257 -7.31 -13.23 5.70
N ALA A 258 -6.18 -12.54 5.89
CA ALA A 258 -5.21 -12.90 6.93
C ALA A 258 -5.84 -12.78 8.34
N ALA A 259 -6.63 -11.73 8.60
CA ALA A 259 -7.33 -11.54 9.86
C ALA A 259 -8.40 -12.63 10.09
N LEU A 260 -9.21 -12.94 9.08
CA LEU A 260 -10.23 -13.99 9.17
C LEU A 260 -9.62 -15.39 9.35
N ALA A 261 -8.52 -15.69 8.66
CA ALA A 261 -7.78 -16.93 8.85
C ALA A 261 -7.26 -17.04 10.29
N TYR A 262 -6.69 -15.95 10.82
CA TYR A 262 -6.21 -15.90 12.21
C TYR A 262 -7.35 -16.12 13.23
N LEU A 263 -8.52 -15.51 13.02
CA LEU A 263 -9.70 -15.71 13.87
C LEU A 263 -10.25 -17.15 13.78
N ALA A 264 -10.25 -17.75 12.58
CA ALA A 264 -10.72 -19.12 12.38
C ALA A 264 -9.87 -20.13 13.16
N GLU A 265 -8.55 -19.92 13.21
CA GLU A 265 -7.60 -20.78 13.94
C GLU A 265 -7.60 -20.52 15.46
N ALA A 266 -8.16 -19.40 15.92
CA ALA A 266 -8.10 -18.99 17.33
C ALA A 266 -9.02 -19.78 18.27
N LYS A 267 -9.99 -20.52 17.74
CA LYS A 267 -11.02 -21.19 18.54
C LYS A 267 -10.41 -22.25 19.47
N GLY A 268 -10.67 -22.12 20.76
CA GLY A 268 -10.10 -22.95 21.82
C GLY A 268 -8.62 -22.70 22.08
N GLY A 269 -8.02 -21.71 21.42
CA GLY A 269 -6.60 -21.40 21.48
C GLY A 269 -6.24 -20.23 22.40
N PRO A 270 -4.94 -19.90 22.49
CA PRO A 270 -4.45 -18.81 23.35
C PRO A 270 -5.00 -17.45 22.95
N TYR A 271 -5.27 -17.22 21.67
CA TYR A 271 -5.83 -15.95 21.22
C TYR A 271 -7.28 -15.75 21.68
N GLN A 272 -8.13 -16.79 21.66
CA GLN A 272 -9.47 -16.68 22.23
C GLN A 272 -9.40 -16.37 23.73
N ALA A 273 -8.52 -17.04 24.47
CA ALA A 273 -8.32 -16.76 25.90
C ALA A 273 -7.83 -15.32 26.15
N TYR A 274 -6.94 -14.82 25.30
CA TYR A 274 -6.50 -13.42 25.32
C TYR A 274 -7.69 -12.47 25.09
N LEU A 275 -8.54 -12.76 24.11
CA LEU A 275 -9.72 -11.96 23.78
C LEU A 275 -10.78 -11.93 24.90
N SER A 276 -10.89 -12.97 25.72
CA SER A 276 -11.79 -13.03 26.88
C SER A 276 -11.36 -12.17 28.07
N GLY A 277 -10.12 -11.67 28.08
CA GLY A 277 -9.64 -10.84 29.18
C GLY A 277 -10.19 -9.42 29.14
N SER A 278 -9.97 -8.66 30.23
CA SER A 278 -10.41 -7.26 30.36
C SER A 278 -9.86 -6.37 29.23
N ALA A 279 -10.67 -5.39 28.82
CA ALA A 279 -10.32 -4.38 27.82
C ALA A 279 -9.55 -3.17 28.41
N ASP A 280 -9.39 -3.07 29.73
CA ASP A 280 -8.90 -1.83 30.39
C ASP A 280 -7.59 -1.28 29.83
N ARG A 281 -6.57 -2.14 29.64
CA ARG A 281 -5.30 -1.74 29.01
C ARG A 281 -5.30 -1.87 27.49
N PHE A 282 -6.31 -2.57 26.96
CA PHE A 282 -6.39 -2.86 25.54
C PHE A 282 -6.68 -1.61 24.74
N GLN A 283 -7.61 -0.78 25.22
CA GLN A 283 -7.97 0.49 24.60
C GLN A 283 -6.79 1.47 24.44
N ASP A 284 -5.81 1.44 25.35
CA ASP A 284 -4.73 2.44 25.37
C ASP A 284 -3.50 1.95 24.60
N GLU A 285 -3.05 0.73 24.88
CA GLU A 285 -1.73 0.25 24.45
C GLU A 285 -1.78 -1.08 23.69
N GLU A 286 -2.48 -2.10 24.22
CA GLU A 286 -2.32 -3.46 23.69
C GLU A 286 -2.95 -3.64 22.29
N ARG A 287 -4.00 -2.87 21.97
CA ARG A 287 -4.69 -2.94 20.66
C ARG A 287 -3.74 -2.73 19.48
N TRP A 288 -2.71 -1.91 19.64
CA TRP A 288 -1.76 -1.58 18.57
C TRP A 288 -0.83 -2.73 18.19
N ARG A 289 -0.80 -3.80 19.00
CA ARG A 289 -0.08 -5.05 18.71
C ARG A 289 -1.04 -6.18 18.36
N ASP A 290 -2.34 -5.94 18.40
CA ASP A 290 -3.36 -6.94 18.09
C ASP A 290 -3.64 -6.97 16.59
N ARG A 291 -3.47 -8.15 15.99
CA ARG A 291 -3.62 -8.35 14.54
C ARG A 291 -5.03 -8.03 14.04
N THR A 292 -6.04 -8.38 14.83
CA THR A 292 -7.44 -8.17 14.45
C THR A 292 -7.80 -6.70 14.52
N PHE A 293 -7.36 -6.00 15.58
CA PHE A 293 -7.53 -4.55 15.70
C PHE A 293 -6.83 -3.80 14.57
N VAL A 294 -5.56 -4.11 14.28
CA VAL A 294 -4.81 -3.46 13.19
C VAL A 294 -5.47 -3.70 11.84
N ALA A 295 -6.02 -4.90 11.61
CA ALA A 295 -6.82 -5.16 10.41
C ALA A 295 -8.09 -4.28 10.36
N ILE A 296 -8.85 -4.18 11.44
CA ILE A 296 -10.05 -3.31 11.53
C ILE A 296 -9.66 -1.85 11.28
N ARG A 297 -8.57 -1.37 11.88
CA ARG A 297 -8.06 0.00 11.67
C ARG A 297 -7.59 0.23 10.24
N PHE A 298 -6.90 -0.74 9.63
CA PHE A 298 -6.50 -0.64 8.23
C PHE A 298 -7.72 -0.51 7.31
N LEU A 299 -8.78 -1.29 7.55
CA LEU A 299 -10.03 -1.19 6.80
C LEU A 299 -10.67 0.19 6.97
N ASP A 300 -10.70 0.74 8.19
CA ASP A 300 -11.21 2.08 8.46
C ASP A 300 -10.44 3.18 7.73
N LEU A 301 -9.12 3.18 7.85
CA LEU A 301 -8.26 4.15 7.14
C LEU A 301 -8.49 4.12 5.64
N MET A 302 -8.61 2.93 5.05
CA MET A 302 -8.84 2.73 3.62
C MET A 302 -10.22 3.22 3.17
N VAL A 303 -11.27 2.85 3.91
CA VAL A 303 -12.66 3.21 3.56
C VAL A 303 -12.88 4.71 3.72
N ASP A 304 -12.39 5.34 4.80
CA ASP A 304 -12.46 6.80 4.93
C ASP A 304 -11.65 7.49 3.83
N ALA A 305 -10.42 7.04 3.51
CA ALA A 305 -9.64 7.61 2.42
C ALA A 305 -10.39 7.57 1.07
N ALA A 306 -11.00 6.43 0.75
CA ALA A 306 -11.81 6.25 -0.45
C ALA A 306 -13.02 7.19 -0.48
N LEU A 307 -13.75 7.24 0.64
CA LEU A 307 -14.94 8.07 0.84
C LEU A 307 -14.64 9.56 0.66
N ARG A 308 -13.55 10.05 1.26
CA ARG A 308 -13.14 11.46 1.19
C ARG A 308 -12.61 11.85 -0.18
N GLN A 309 -12.03 10.91 -0.92
CA GLN A 309 -11.53 11.13 -2.28
C GLN A 309 -12.57 10.87 -3.37
N GLY A 310 -13.80 10.47 -3.00
CA GLY A 310 -14.89 10.23 -3.95
C GLY A 310 -14.70 8.97 -4.81
N ILE A 311 -13.98 7.96 -4.30
CA ILE A 311 -13.83 6.67 -4.97
C ILE A 311 -15.13 5.89 -4.79
N GLN A 312 -15.88 5.70 -5.87
CA GLN A 312 -17.20 5.08 -5.82
C GLN A 312 -17.16 3.63 -5.33
N TRP A 313 -16.07 2.90 -5.57
CA TRP A 313 -15.96 1.53 -5.09
C TRP A 313 -15.91 1.46 -3.56
N HIS A 314 -16.79 0.67 -2.98
CA HIS A 314 -16.95 0.51 -1.53
C HIS A 314 -15.80 -0.20 -0.79
N MET A 315 -14.66 -0.42 -1.44
CA MET A 315 -13.46 -1.05 -0.88
C MET A 315 -13.72 -2.39 -0.17
N TRP A 316 -14.74 -3.12 -0.61
CA TRP A 316 -15.21 -4.38 -0.04
C TRP A 316 -15.44 -4.34 1.48
N LEU A 317 -16.01 -3.24 1.98
CA LEU A 317 -16.34 -3.07 3.41
C LEU A 317 -17.28 -4.16 3.97
N TYR A 318 -17.87 -5.01 3.13
CA TYR A 318 -18.61 -6.21 3.53
C TYR A 318 -17.75 -7.29 4.22
N TYR A 319 -16.45 -7.07 4.43
CA TYR A 319 -15.70 -7.84 5.42
C TYR A 319 -16.18 -7.58 6.86
N THR A 320 -16.80 -6.44 7.17
CA THR A 320 -17.22 -6.11 8.54
C THR A 320 -18.22 -7.12 9.13
N PRO A 321 -19.28 -7.60 8.44
CA PRO A 321 -20.16 -8.62 9.00
C PRO A 321 -19.46 -9.99 9.14
N HIS A 322 -18.48 -10.30 8.29
CA HIS A 322 -17.67 -11.53 8.43
C HIS A 322 -16.74 -11.49 9.65
N LEU A 323 -16.14 -10.33 9.93
CA LEU A 323 -15.36 -10.10 11.15
C LEU A 323 -16.25 -10.16 12.38
N THR A 324 -17.40 -9.48 12.38
CA THR A 324 -18.38 -9.55 13.48
C THR A 324 -18.79 -10.98 13.77
N LYS A 325 -19.15 -11.76 12.74
CA LYS A 325 -19.50 -13.18 12.90
C LYS A 325 -18.38 -14.00 13.54
N SER A 326 -17.15 -13.81 13.06
CA SER A 326 -15.98 -14.53 13.57
C SER A 326 -15.68 -14.17 15.03
N LEU A 327 -15.72 -12.89 15.38
CA LEU A 327 -15.54 -12.39 16.73
C LEU A 327 -16.62 -12.89 17.69
N LEU A 328 -17.89 -12.90 17.27
CA LEU A 328 -19.00 -13.49 18.02
C LEU A 328 -18.79 -15.00 18.26
N GLY A 329 -18.26 -15.73 17.27
CA GLY A 329 -17.93 -17.14 17.41
C GLY A 329 -16.80 -17.44 18.40
N LEU A 330 -15.97 -16.43 18.71
CA LEU A 330 -14.92 -16.49 19.73
C LEU A 330 -15.33 -15.83 21.05
N TYR A 331 -16.51 -15.22 21.12
CA TYR A 331 -16.92 -14.40 22.26
C TYR A 331 -17.15 -15.25 23.50
N LEU A 332 -16.37 -14.95 24.53
CA LEU A 332 -16.44 -15.59 25.84
C LEU A 332 -16.24 -14.49 26.88
N ASP A 333 -17.31 -14.15 27.57
CA ASP A 333 -17.30 -13.23 28.70
C ASP A 333 -17.67 -14.02 29.97
N PRO A 334 -16.70 -14.32 30.86
CA PRO A 334 -16.98 -15.04 32.09
C PRO A 334 -17.85 -14.24 33.06
N ARG A 335 -17.96 -12.93 32.85
CA ARG A 335 -18.69 -11.98 33.69
C ARG A 335 -20.03 -11.57 33.06
N LYS A 336 -20.50 -12.27 32.02
CA LYS A 336 -21.69 -11.89 31.25
C LYS A 336 -22.96 -11.75 32.10
N ASP A 337 -23.05 -12.54 33.18
CA ASP A 337 -24.18 -12.59 34.12
C ASP A 337 -23.90 -11.79 35.40
N GLU A 338 -22.71 -11.18 35.49
CA GLU A 338 -22.32 -10.29 36.59
C GLU A 338 -22.73 -8.85 36.27
N ASP A 339 -23.09 -8.06 37.30
CA ASP A 339 -23.44 -6.65 37.15
C ASP A 339 -22.17 -5.78 37.07
N VAL A 340 -21.37 -6.00 36.02
CA VAL A 340 -20.12 -5.28 35.76
C VAL A 340 -20.41 -4.10 34.82
N PHE A 341 -20.00 -2.89 35.25
CA PHE A 341 -20.29 -1.63 34.57
C PHE A 341 -19.24 -1.19 33.53
N ASP A 342 -18.28 -2.05 33.18
CA ASP A 342 -17.24 -1.77 32.17
C ASP A 342 -17.87 -1.43 30.81
N GLU A 343 -17.44 -0.36 30.13
CA GLU A 343 -17.97 0.00 28.80
C GLU A 343 -17.74 -1.13 27.77
N TRP A 344 -16.56 -1.77 27.84
CA TRP A 344 -16.22 -2.96 27.07
C TRP A 344 -15.79 -4.08 28.01
N PRO A 345 -16.61 -5.14 28.20
CA PRO A 345 -16.32 -6.18 29.18
C PRO A 345 -15.14 -7.08 28.79
N THR A 346 -14.77 -7.14 27.51
CA THR A 346 -13.64 -7.95 27.05
C THR A 346 -12.91 -7.27 25.92
N ARG A 347 -11.66 -7.66 25.63
CA ARG A 347 -10.96 -7.22 24.41
C ARG A 347 -11.76 -7.54 23.15
N ASN A 348 -12.45 -8.69 23.13
CA ASN A 348 -13.36 -9.04 22.03
C ASN A 348 -14.50 -8.02 21.87
N ALA A 349 -15.12 -7.60 22.99
CA ALA A 349 -16.14 -6.55 22.97
C ALA A 349 -15.60 -5.25 22.37
N TYR A 350 -14.37 -4.87 22.72
CA TYR A 350 -13.72 -3.70 22.14
C TYR A 350 -13.52 -3.81 20.61
N LEU A 351 -13.14 -4.99 20.12
CA LEU A 351 -13.00 -5.23 18.67
C LEU A 351 -14.35 -5.12 17.94
N ILE A 352 -15.42 -5.69 18.50
CA ILE A 352 -16.76 -5.56 17.94
C ILE A 352 -17.21 -4.10 17.95
N TYR A 353 -16.99 -3.40 19.06
CA TYR A 353 -17.25 -1.96 19.17
C TYR A 353 -16.51 -1.17 18.09
N SER A 354 -15.23 -1.47 17.84
CA SER A 354 -14.43 -0.79 16.82
C SER A 354 -15.01 -0.95 15.40
N ILE A 355 -15.61 -2.10 15.10
CA ILE A 355 -16.33 -2.32 13.83
C ILE A 355 -17.58 -1.44 13.75
N PHE A 356 -18.37 -1.38 14.83
CA PHE A 356 -19.57 -0.55 14.87
C PHE A 356 -19.23 0.93 14.76
N GLY A 357 -18.19 1.40 15.46
CA GLY A 357 -17.71 2.77 15.37
C GLY A 357 -17.32 3.17 13.95
N ALA A 358 -16.50 2.36 13.28
CA ALA A 358 -16.11 2.62 11.89
C ALA A 358 -17.33 2.68 10.95
N LEU A 359 -18.27 1.73 11.08
CA LEU A 359 -19.50 1.73 10.28
C LEU A 359 -20.36 2.98 10.52
N THR A 360 -20.56 3.39 11.77
CA THR A 360 -21.32 4.62 12.08
C THR A 360 -20.62 5.86 11.57
N ASP A 361 -19.29 5.92 11.67
CA ASP A 361 -18.49 7.06 11.19
C ASP A 361 -18.59 7.20 9.66
N TRP A 362 -18.50 6.10 8.91
CA TRP A 362 -18.66 6.13 7.44
C TRP A 362 -20.06 6.54 7.01
N ILE A 363 -21.09 6.19 7.80
CA ILE A 363 -22.48 6.60 7.55
C ILE A 363 -22.66 8.10 7.85
N GLU A 364 -22.18 8.57 9.00
CA GLU A 364 -22.31 9.96 9.43
C GLU A 364 -21.43 10.92 8.62
N ALA A 365 -20.39 10.41 7.95
CA ALA A 365 -19.53 11.20 7.07
C ALA A 365 -20.32 11.97 6.00
N ILE A 366 -21.51 11.50 5.58
CA ILE A 366 -22.38 12.25 4.65
C ILE A 366 -22.69 13.67 5.13
N LEU A 367 -22.64 13.92 6.43
CA LEU A 367 -22.88 15.24 7.03
C LEU A 367 -21.79 16.24 6.63
N HIS A 368 -20.58 15.76 6.39
CA HIS A 368 -19.37 16.57 6.21
C HIS A 368 -18.73 16.43 4.82
N LEU A 369 -19.27 15.56 3.95
CA LEU A 369 -18.78 15.43 2.58
C LEU A 369 -19.04 16.69 1.75
N PRO A 370 -18.15 17.00 0.78
CA PRO A 370 -18.38 18.03 -0.23
C PRO A 370 -19.71 17.82 -0.96
N ALA A 371 -20.38 18.91 -1.33
CA ALA A 371 -21.71 18.86 -1.95
C ALA A 371 -21.74 18.11 -3.30
N ASP A 372 -20.61 18.06 -4.00
CA ASP A 372 -20.40 17.37 -5.28
C ASP A 372 -19.91 15.92 -5.11
N SER A 373 -19.80 15.41 -3.87
CA SER A 373 -19.35 14.05 -3.63
C SER A 373 -20.32 13.03 -4.26
N PRO A 374 -19.81 12.03 -5.02
CA PRO A 374 -20.67 11.01 -5.62
C PRO A 374 -21.39 10.15 -4.57
N HIS A 375 -20.89 10.12 -3.34
CA HIS A 375 -21.47 9.35 -2.24
C HIS A 375 -22.73 9.99 -1.63
N LEU A 376 -23.08 11.22 -2.00
CA LEU A 376 -24.31 11.88 -1.55
C LEU A 376 -25.54 11.51 -2.41
N VAL A 377 -25.33 10.83 -3.53
CA VAL A 377 -26.41 10.40 -4.43
C VAL A 377 -26.74 8.95 -4.16
N LEU A 378 -28.01 8.69 -3.83
CA LEU A 378 -28.55 7.34 -3.67
C LEU A 378 -29.29 6.90 -4.93
N GLU A 379 -29.01 5.70 -5.44
CA GLU A 379 -29.83 5.10 -6.50
C GLU A 379 -31.20 4.67 -5.98
N SER A 380 -31.27 4.25 -4.71
CA SER A 380 -32.50 3.79 -4.06
C SER A 380 -32.42 3.90 -2.54
N THR A 381 -33.55 4.12 -1.88
CA THR A 381 -33.66 4.06 -0.41
C THR A 381 -33.97 2.66 0.13
N ALA A 382 -34.12 1.68 -0.75
CA ALA A 382 -34.28 0.28 -0.35
C ALA A 382 -32.98 -0.26 0.26
N PRO A 383 -33.05 -1.26 1.16
CA PRO A 383 -31.88 -1.90 1.77
C PRO A 383 -31.19 -2.88 0.82
N ASN A 384 -31.07 -2.54 -0.47
CA ASN A 384 -30.38 -3.31 -1.49
C ASN A 384 -28.94 -2.80 -1.67
N ALA A 385 -28.02 -3.69 -2.06
CA ALA A 385 -26.63 -3.35 -2.27
C ALA A 385 -26.45 -2.27 -3.36
N GLU A 386 -25.61 -1.28 -3.08
CA GLU A 386 -25.22 -0.21 -4.01
C GLU A 386 -23.71 -0.03 -3.90
N ASN A 387 -22.96 -0.83 -4.66
CA ASN A 387 -21.50 -0.95 -4.54
C ASN A 387 -20.73 0.35 -4.85
N GLY A 388 -21.41 1.34 -5.46
CA GLY A 388 -20.92 2.67 -5.79
C GLY A 388 -21.05 3.72 -4.68
N ASN A 389 -21.65 3.35 -3.54
CA ASN A 389 -21.97 4.28 -2.46
C ASN A 389 -21.53 3.72 -1.10
N ILE A 390 -20.35 4.15 -0.63
CA ILE A 390 -19.74 3.71 0.64
C ILE A 390 -20.71 3.87 1.83
N PRO A 391 -21.33 5.04 2.08
CA PRO A 391 -22.25 5.18 3.22
C PRO A 391 -23.44 4.22 3.15
N LYS A 392 -24.03 3.99 1.97
CA LYS A 392 -25.11 3.01 1.82
C LYS A 392 -24.64 1.58 2.03
N SER A 393 -23.47 1.21 1.51
CA SER A 393 -22.87 -0.10 1.81
C SER A 393 -22.62 -0.27 3.32
N ALA A 394 -22.16 0.77 4.01
CA ALA A 394 -21.95 0.77 5.45
C ALA A 394 -23.28 0.61 6.23
N VAL A 395 -24.34 1.29 5.81
CA VAL A 395 -25.71 1.11 6.34
C VAL A 395 -26.14 -0.36 6.28
N ILE A 396 -25.88 -1.02 5.15
CA ILE A 396 -26.27 -2.41 4.93
C ILE A 396 -25.46 -3.36 5.83
N ALA A 397 -24.15 -3.14 5.90
CA ALA A 397 -23.27 -3.92 6.76
C ALA A 397 -23.61 -3.74 8.25
N LEU A 398 -23.92 -2.51 8.69
CA LEU A 398 -24.33 -2.22 10.06
C LEU A 398 -25.62 -2.94 10.46
N GLY A 399 -26.61 -3.01 9.55
CA GLY A 399 -27.84 -3.77 9.77
C GLY A 399 -27.58 -5.27 10.01
N ASP A 400 -26.69 -5.89 9.21
CA ASP A 400 -26.30 -7.29 9.37
C ASP A 400 -25.49 -7.52 10.67
N CYS A 401 -24.49 -6.67 10.94
CA CYS A 401 -23.70 -6.71 12.18
C CYS A 401 -24.60 -6.63 13.43
N LEU A 402 -25.55 -5.68 13.47
CA LEU A 402 -26.48 -5.53 14.59
C LEU A 402 -27.35 -6.78 14.75
N ARG A 403 -27.91 -7.30 13.65
CA ARG A 403 -28.71 -8.54 13.68
C ARG A 403 -27.93 -9.70 14.30
N GLN A 404 -26.68 -9.90 13.88
CA GLN A 404 -25.83 -10.97 14.40
C GLN A 404 -25.56 -10.83 15.90
N VAL A 405 -25.29 -9.61 16.37
CA VAL A 405 -25.07 -9.30 17.79
C VAL A 405 -26.33 -9.59 18.61
N LEU A 406 -27.50 -9.12 18.15
CA LEU A 406 -28.77 -9.28 18.87
C LEU A 406 -29.14 -10.75 19.09
N LEU A 407 -28.89 -11.57 18.08
CA LEU A 407 -29.17 -13.02 18.10
C LEU A 407 -28.09 -13.84 18.84
N SER A 408 -26.95 -13.25 19.19
CA SER A 408 -25.89 -13.97 19.87
C SER A 408 -26.24 -14.20 21.34
N GLU A 409 -26.28 -15.46 21.79
CA GLU A 409 -26.44 -15.81 23.20
C GLU A 409 -25.15 -15.63 24.03
N ALA A 410 -24.00 -15.49 23.35
CA ALA A 410 -22.70 -15.33 24.01
C ALA A 410 -22.51 -13.91 24.56
N VAL A 411 -23.26 -12.93 24.03
CA VAL A 411 -23.12 -11.52 24.37
C VAL A 411 -24.15 -11.13 25.42
N SER A 412 -23.72 -10.40 26.45
CA SER A 412 -24.62 -9.88 27.49
C SER A 412 -25.63 -8.88 26.94
N ASP A 413 -26.82 -8.83 27.54
CA ASP A 413 -27.87 -7.87 27.17
C ASP A 413 -27.40 -6.41 27.27
N ARG A 414 -26.53 -6.12 28.23
CA ARG A 414 -25.94 -4.79 28.42
C ARG A 414 -25.09 -4.38 27.21
N PHE A 415 -24.21 -5.26 26.73
CA PHE A 415 -23.36 -4.94 25.57
C PHE A 415 -24.18 -4.90 24.27
N LYS A 416 -25.22 -5.75 24.13
CA LYS A 416 -26.20 -5.63 23.02
C LYS A 416 -26.88 -4.26 23.00
N ARG A 417 -27.34 -3.79 24.16
CA ARG A 417 -27.95 -2.45 24.29
C ARG A 417 -26.96 -1.35 23.91
N TYR A 418 -25.73 -1.42 24.40
CA TYR A 418 -24.69 -0.43 24.07
C TYR A 418 -24.46 -0.32 22.55
N LEU A 419 -24.30 -1.45 21.85
CA LEU A 419 -24.12 -1.44 20.40
C LEU A 419 -25.38 -0.97 19.65
N ALA A 420 -26.58 -1.34 20.12
CA ALA A 420 -27.83 -0.83 19.54
C ALA A 420 -28.00 0.68 19.74
N GLU A 421 -27.61 1.21 20.91
CA GLU A 421 -27.64 2.64 21.20
C GLU A 421 -26.73 3.42 20.23
N MET A 422 -25.55 2.90 19.87
CA MET A 422 -24.71 3.51 18.83
C MET A 422 -25.46 3.63 17.49
N VAL A 423 -26.18 2.57 17.09
CA VAL A 423 -26.97 2.57 15.85
C VAL A 423 -28.14 3.56 15.93
N PHE A 424 -28.84 3.61 17.07
CA PHE A 424 -29.92 4.55 17.31
C PHE A 424 -29.45 6.00 17.28
N ARG A 425 -28.30 6.31 17.88
CA ARG A 425 -27.66 7.63 17.80
C ARG A 425 -27.29 7.98 16.37
N CYS A 426 -26.75 7.03 15.61
CA CYS A 426 -26.45 7.21 14.19
C CYS A 426 -27.71 7.57 13.39
N ILE A 427 -28.80 6.81 13.53
CA ILE A 427 -30.10 7.16 12.91
C ILE A 427 -30.54 8.57 13.30
N ALA A 428 -30.46 8.89 14.61
CA ALA A 428 -30.91 10.17 15.13
C ALA A 428 -30.09 11.37 14.60
N ASN A 429 -28.80 11.16 14.31
CA ASN A 429 -27.89 12.17 13.76
C ASN A 429 -28.12 12.44 12.27
N LEU A 430 -28.68 11.47 11.53
CA LEU A 430 -29.00 11.63 10.12
C LEU A 430 -30.23 12.55 9.91
N PRO A 431 -30.21 13.39 8.86
CA PRO A 431 -31.31 14.32 8.58
C PRO A 431 -32.63 13.59 8.31
N THR A 432 -33.74 14.16 8.80
CA THR A 432 -35.10 13.70 8.52
C THR A 432 -35.67 14.27 7.23
N GLU A 433 -35.14 15.43 6.78
CA GLU A 433 -35.58 16.17 5.60
C GLU A 433 -34.39 16.57 4.71
N GLY A 434 -34.69 17.00 3.48
CA GLY A 434 -33.70 17.40 2.48
C GLY A 434 -33.09 16.23 1.70
N GLU A 435 -32.09 16.54 0.87
CA GLU A 435 -31.49 15.60 -0.08
C GLU A 435 -30.83 14.38 0.60
N ARG A 436 -30.33 14.56 1.83
CA ARG A 436 -29.65 13.50 2.60
C ARG A 436 -30.60 12.64 3.44
N ALA A 437 -31.90 12.97 3.49
CA ALA A 437 -32.88 12.21 4.28
C ALA A 437 -33.06 10.74 3.81
N GLY A 438 -32.69 10.46 2.56
CA GLY A 438 -32.69 9.10 2.02
C GLY A 438 -31.79 8.14 2.80
N PHE A 439 -30.66 8.61 3.35
CA PHE A 439 -29.75 7.77 4.13
C PHE A 439 -30.38 7.31 5.45
N ARG A 440 -31.10 8.20 6.13
CA ARG A 440 -31.86 7.85 7.35
C ARG A 440 -32.88 6.76 7.06
N LYS A 441 -33.69 6.95 6.02
CA LYS A 441 -34.70 5.96 5.60
C LYS A 441 -34.07 4.61 5.26
N THR A 442 -32.94 4.63 4.56
CA THR A 442 -32.20 3.41 4.19
C THR A 442 -31.62 2.72 5.43
N LEU A 443 -31.12 3.48 6.41
CA LEU A 443 -30.60 2.93 7.67
C LEU A 443 -31.69 2.28 8.51
N VAL A 444 -32.83 2.95 8.66
CA VAL A 444 -34.00 2.37 9.33
C VAL A 444 -34.42 1.07 8.64
N ALA A 445 -34.56 1.08 7.32
CA ALA A 445 -34.95 -0.12 6.57
C ALA A 445 -33.91 -1.26 6.71
N SER A 446 -32.62 -0.95 6.65
CA SER A 446 -31.53 -1.92 6.79
C SER A 446 -31.50 -2.57 8.18
N VAL A 447 -31.67 -1.77 9.24
CA VAL A 447 -31.71 -2.26 10.63
C VAL A 447 -32.90 -3.19 10.84
N LEU A 448 -34.07 -2.87 10.28
CA LEU A 448 -35.25 -3.71 10.37
C LEU A 448 -35.13 -4.99 9.53
N ALA A 449 -34.49 -4.91 8.37
CA ALA A 449 -34.24 -6.04 7.48
C ALA A 449 -33.05 -6.91 7.91
N GLY A 450 -32.21 -6.45 8.83
CA GLY A 450 -30.98 -7.14 9.21
C GLY A 450 -29.96 -7.25 8.07
N GLY A 451 -29.84 -6.18 7.26
CA GLY A 451 -29.00 -6.14 6.05
C GLY A 451 -29.71 -6.63 4.77
N VAL A 452 -28.94 -7.10 3.77
CA VAL A 452 -29.47 -7.46 2.43
C VAL A 452 -30.44 -8.63 2.46
N MET A 453 -30.23 -9.60 3.36
CA MET A 453 -30.96 -10.87 3.33
C MET A 453 -32.40 -10.79 3.81
N THR A 454 -32.89 -9.60 4.21
CA THR A 454 -34.26 -9.32 4.68
C THR A 454 -34.78 -10.39 5.65
N ARG A 455 -34.42 -10.26 6.93
CA ARG A 455 -34.79 -11.16 8.02
C ARG A 455 -35.47 -10.39 9.14
N SER A 456 -36.40 -11.04 9.83
CA SER A 456 -37.21 -10.47 10.91
C SER A 456 -36.99 -11.15 12.26
N ASP A 457 -36.08 -12.12 12.34
CA ASP A 457 -35.84 -12.95 13.53
C ASP A 457 -35.24 -12.18 14.72
N HIS A 458 -34.59 -11.04 14.48
CA HIS A 458 -34.04 -10.18 15.53
C HIS A 458 -35.00 -9.08 16.02
N LEU A 459 -36.14 -8.87 15.36
CA LEU A 459 -37.01 -7.71 15.63
C LEU A 459 -37.55 -7.70 17.07
N GLY A 460 -37.83 -8.87 17.66
CA GLY A 460 -38.25 -8.97 19.06
C GLY A 460 -37.17 -8.48 20.04
N HIS A 461 -35.91 -8.85 19.79
CA HIS A 461 -34.77 -8.36 20.59
C HIS A 461 -34.57 -6.86 20.40
N LEU A 462 -34.65 -6.39 19.14
CA LEU A 462 -34.54 -4.96 18.80
C LEU A 462 -35.61 -4.13 19.51
N ARG A 463 -36.85 -4.63 19.57
CA ARG A 463 -37.96 -3.98 20.29
C ARG A 463 -37.71 -3.91 21.79
N SER A 464 -37.34 -5.04 22.40
CA SER A 464 -37.02 -5.11 23.84
C SER A 464 -35.94 -4.10 24.25
N ILE A 465 -34.94 -3.91 23.39
CA ILE A 465 -33.88 -2.92 23.60
C ILE A 465 -34.39 -1.50 23.41
N PHE A 466 -35.08 -1.21 22.30
CA PHE A 466 -35.60 0.12 21.97
C PHE A 466 -36.52 0.68 23.07
N ASP A 467 -37.39 -0.16 23.64
CA ASP A 467 -38.31 0.24 24.72
C ASP A 467 -37.58 0.64 26.02
N ARG A 468 -36.32 0.21 26.20
CA ARG A 468 -35.48 0.54 27.37
C ARG A 468 -34.60 1.78 27.15
N GLU A 469 -34.62 2.35 25.95
CA GLU A 469 -33.87 3.56 25.63
C GLU A 469 -34.45 4.79 26.32
N HIS A 470 -33.62 5.82 26.47
CA HIS A 470 -34.06 7.07 27.09
C HIS A 470 -35.13 7.78 26.23
N HIS A 471 -36.16 8.34 26.87
CA HIS A 471 -37.33 8.95 26.20
C HIS A 471 -36.96 10.00 25.14
N LEU A 472 -35.93 10.81 25.36
CA LEU A 472 -35.46 11.81 24.38
C LEU A 472 -34.93 11.16 23.08
N LEU A 473 -34.27 10.00 23.17
CA LEU A 473 -33.80 9.28 22.00
C LEU A 473 -34.97 8.63 21.26
N GLN A 474 -35.94 8.09 21.99
CA GLN A 474 -37.17 7.53 21.42
C GLN A 474 -37.98 8.59 20.64
N GLU A 475 -38.08 9.82 21.17
CA GLU A 475 -38.76 10.94 20.50
C GLU A 475 -38.08 11.30 19.17
N ARG A 476 -36.74 11.34 19.14
CA ARG A 476 -35.96 11.57 17.91
C ARG A 476 -36.03 10.42 16.90
N LEU A 477 -36.58 9.27 17.29
CA LEU A 477 -36.66 8.03 16.51
C LEU A 477 -38.11 7.59 16.30
N GLU A 478 -39.05 8.54 16.24
CA GLU A 478 -40.46 8.24 16.03
C GLU A 478 -40.73 7.49 14.71
N ASP A 479 -40.05 7.86 13.62
CA ASP A 479 -40.12 7.17 12.33
C ASP A 479 -39.60 5.73 12.41
N PHE A 480 -38.52 5.50 13.14
CA PHE A 480 -38.00 4.15 13.42
C PHE A 480 -38.99 3.34 14.25
N ARG A 481 -39.58 3.92 15.31
CA ARG A 481 -40.59 3.25 16.15
C ARG A 481 -41.78 2.79 15.31
N MET A 482 -42.34 3.68 14.49
CA MET A 482 -43.46 3.36 13.61
C MET A 482 -43.11 2.25 12.62
N ALA A 483 -41.91 2.30 12.04
CA ALA A 483 -41.44 1.27 11.11
C ALA A 483 -41.21 -0.08 11.80
N LEU A 484 -40.70 -0.09 13.03
CA LEU A 484 -40.52 -1.30 13.84
C LEU A 484 -41.87 -1.92 14.22
N ASP A 485 -42.85 -1.11 14.63
CA ASP A 485 -44.22 -1.56 14.92
C ASP A 485 -44.84 -2.25 13.69
N ALA A 486 -44.73 -1.61 12.52
CA ALA A 486 -45.24 -2.17 11.28
C ALA A 486 -44.54 -3.49 10.89
N ALA A 487 -43.21 -3.56 11.05
CA ALA A 487 -42.43 -4.77 10.75
C ALA A 487 -42.77 -5.95 11.66
N LEU A 488 -43.06 -5.69 12.94
CA LEU A 488 -43.47 -6.72 13.90
C LEU A 488 -44.86 -7.29 13.59
N VAL A 489 -45.79 -6.45 13.13
CA VAL A 489 -47.14 -6.88 12.71
C VAL A 489 -47.06 -7.70 11.42
N GLY A 490 -46.28 -7.25 10.44
CA GLY A 490 -46.12 -7.95 9.15
C GLY A 490 -45.31 -9.24 9.20
N GLY A 491 -44.57 -9.51 10.28
CA GLY A 491 -43.78 -10.75 10.48
C GLY A 491 -44.54 -11.88 11.19
N GLN A 492 -45.82 -11.70 11.51
CA GLN A 492 -46.68 -12.70 12.16
C GLN A 492 -47.66 -13.41 11.19
N GLU A 493 -47.62 -13.08 9.91
CA GLU A 493 -48.25 -13.82 8.80
C GLU A 493 -47.22 -14.70 8.10
#